data_AF-A0A0K6G7E7-F1
#
_entry.id   AF-A0A0K6G7E7-F1
#
_cell.length_a   1.000
_cell.length_b   1.000
_cell.length_c   1.000
_cell.angle_alpha   90.00
_cell.angle_beta   90.00
_cell.angle_gamma   90.00
#
_symmetry.space_group_name_H-M   'P 1'
#
loop_
_entity.id
_entity.type
_entity.pdbx_description
1 polymer ?
#
loop_
_entity_poly.entity_id
_entity_poly.type
_entity_poly.pdbx_seq_one_letter_code
_entity_poly.pdbx_strand_id
1 'polypeptide(L)'
;MIDLRVGKIVHVEKHPDADGLYVEQIDIGEPEGPRTVVSGLVNYIPIEQMRDRTLIAVCNLKPANMRGVKSFAMVLCATHKDGKEHGIEIVNPPEGSKPGDRVYFEGEKYAGAQPLSQLNPKKKIFETIQPGFTTLENRECAWVDPVTKSVHRIVSERGACAAPSFVGASLS
;
A
#
# COMPACT_ATOMS: atom_id res chain seq x y z
N MET A 1 12.51 1.79 9.14
CA MET A 1 11.04 1.73 9.07
C MET A 1 10.61 1.63 7.62
N ILE A 2 9.45 1.02 7.36
CA ILE A 2 8.85 1.05 6.03
C ILE A 2 8.45 2.49 5.67
N ASP A 3 8.47 2.82 4.39
CA ASP A 3 8.01 4.11 3.87
C ASP A 3 6.63 3.91 3.27
N LEU A 4 5.59 4.35 3.96
CA LEU A 4 4.22 4.37 3.46
C LEU A 4 3.86 5.81 3.11
N ARG A 5 3.33 6.01 1.90
CA ARG A 5 2.89 7.33 1.44
C ARG A 5 1.56 7.23 0.75
N VAL A 6 0.83 8.33 0.76
CA VAL A 6 -0.31 8.52 -0.12
C VAL A 6 0.20 8.66 -1.55
N GLY A 7 -0.40 7.91 -2.47
CA GLY A 7 -0.15 8.01 -3.91
C GLY A 7 -1.43 8.33 -4.68
N LYS A 8 -1.31 8.95 -5.85
CA LYS A 8 -2.39 9.12 -6.81
C LYS A 8 -2.01 8.50 -8.15
N ILE A 9 -2.84 7.61 -8.67
CA ILE A 9 -2.67 7.06 -10.02
C ILE A 9 -2.96 8.17 -11.03
N VAL A 10 -1.95 8.61 -11.76
CA VAL A 10 -2.09 9.61 -12.84
C VAL A 10 -2.24 8.97 -14.22
N HIS A 11 -1.79 7.72 -14.36
CA HIS A 11 -1.98 6.92 -15.56
C HIS A 11 -2.04 5.44 -15.19
N VAL A 12 -2.84 4.67 -15.93
CA VAL A 12 -2.93 3.21 -15.78
C VAL A 12 -3.25 2.57 -17.12
N GLU A 13 -2.54 1.50 -17.43
CA GLU A 13 -2.76 0.66 -18.60
C GLU A 13 -2.56 -0.81 -18.25
N LYS A 14 -3.07 -1.72 -19.09
CA LYS A 14 -2.77 -3.15 -18.95
C LYS A 14 -1.32 -3.39 -19.37
N HIS A 15 -0.63 -4.26 -18.65
CA HIS A 15 0.73 -4.65 -19.01
C HIS A 15 0.73 -5.35 -20.38
N PRO A 16 1.60 -4.96 -21.33
CA PRO A 16 1.57 -5.47 -22.70
C PRO A 16 1.81 -6.99 -22.78
N ASP A 17 2.70 -7.50 -21.93
CA ASP A 17 3.09 -8.91 -21.91
C ASP A 17 2.53 -9.72 -20.73
N ALA A 18 1.52 -9.21 -20.01
CA ALA A 18 0.98 -9.88 -18.82
C ALA A 18 -0.49 -9.53 -18.51
N ASP A 19 -1.41 -10.44 -18.84
CA ASP A 19 -2.85 -10.23 -18.72
C ASP A 19 -3.35 -9.93 -17.29
N GLY A 20 -2.62 -10.41 -16.27
CA GLY A 20 -2.97 -10.21 -14.87
C GLY A 20 -2.43 -8.93 -14.25
N LEU A 21 -1.65 -8.13 -15.00
CA LEU A 21 -0.92 -6.99 -14.46
C LEU A 21 -1.38 -5.66 -15.07
N TYR A 22 -1.46 -4.63 -14.23
CA TYR A 22 -1.48 -3.24 -14.67
C TYR A 22 -0.08 -2.64 -14.58
N VAL A 23 0.15 -1.61 -15.39
CA VAL A 23 1.28 -0.68 -15.24
C VAL A 23 0.70 0.68 -14.89
N GLU A 24 1.01 1.19 -13.70
CA GLU A 24 0.57 2.49 -13.22
C GLU A 24 1.71 3.51 -13.20
N GLN A 25 1.38 4.76 -13.46
CA GLN A 25 2.20 5.90 -13.04
C GLN A 25 1.53 6.51 -11.80
N ILE A 26 2.22 6.43 -10.66
CA ILE A 26 1.69 6.86 -9.36
C ILE A 26 2.49 8.05 -8.85
N ASP A 27 1.83 9.20 -8.77
CA ASP A 27 2.38 10.38 -8.10
C ASP A 27 2.39 10.12 -6.58
N ILE A 28 3.58 10.14 -5.98
CA ILE A 28 3.78 9.99 -4.55
C ILE A 28 4.44 11.24 -3.93
N GLY A 29 4.28 12.41 -4.57
CA GLY A 29 4.79 13.70 -4.11
C GLY A 29 6.30 13.86 -4.27
N GLU A 30 6.92 13.11 -5.19
CA GLU A 30 8.36 13.21 -5.47
C GLU A 30 8.66 14.26 -6.55
N PRO A 31 9.73 15.05 -6.42
CA PRO A 31 10.09 16.06 -7.39
C PRO A 31 10.50 15.47 -8.75
N GLU A 32 10.98 14.22 -8.78
CA GLU A 32 11.32 13.50 -10.01
C GLU A 32 10.09 13.08 -10.82
N GLY A 33 8.89 13.16 -10.24
CA GLY A 33 7.62 12.81 -10.86
C GLY A 33 7.06 11.45 -10.43
N PRO A 34 6.01 10.97 -11.12
CA PRO A 34 5.36 9.71 -10.79
C PRO A 34 6.29 8.49 -10.89
N ARG A 35 6.07 7.51 -10.01
CA ARG A 35 6.75 6.22 -10.09
C ARG A 35 5.99 5.25 -10.99
N THR A 36 6.73 4.48 -11.77
CA THR A 36 6.18 3.29 -12.42
C THR A 36 5.95 2.19 -11.40
N VAL A 37 4.72 1.70 -11.34
CA VAL A 37 4.28 0.62 -10.47
C VAL A 37 3.64 -0.46 -11.33
N VAL A 38 3.81 -1.71 -10.92
CA VAL A 38 3.19 -2.86 -11.58
C VAL A 38 2.39 -3.61 -10.52
N SER A 39 1.09 -3.72 -10.72
CA SER A 39 0.18 -4.36 -9.76
C SER A 39 -0.57 -5.54 -10.37
N GLY A 40 -0.82 -6.57 -9.57
CA GLY A 40 -1.56 -7.77 -9.98
C GLY A 40 -3.09 -7.63 -9.86
N LEU A 41 -3.64 -6.47 -10.23
CA LEU A 41 -5.02 -6.09 -9.89
C LEU A 41 -6.02 -6.29 -11.03
N VAL A 42 -5.61 -6.69 -12.24
CA VAL A 42 -6.50 -6.78 -13.42
C VAL A 42 -7.71 -7.67 -13.18
N ASN A 43 -7.53 -8.80 -12.48
CA ASN A 43 -8.60 -9.76 -12.23
C ASN A 43 -9.52 -9.38 -11.06
N TYR A 44 -9.20 -8.28 -10.36
CA TYR A 44 -9.86 -7.90 -9.10
C TYR A 44 -10.51 -6.52 -9.20
N ILE A 45 -9.86 -5.59 -9.88
CA ILE A 45 -10.25 -4.18 -9.91
C ILE A 45 -10.31 -3.72 -11.38
N PRO A 46 -11.49 -3.30 -11.87
CA PRO A 46 -11.63 -2.74 -13.20
C PRO A 46 -10.76 -1.49 -13.38
N ILE A 47 -10.21 -1.28 -14.58
CA ILE A 47 -9.28 -0.18 -14.86
C ILE A 47 -9.92 1.20 -14.62
N GLU A 48 -11.24 1.30 -14.78
CA GLU A 48 -12.04 2.49 -14.51
C GLU A 48 -12.00 2.89 -13.04
N GLN A 49 -11.86 1.93 -12.12
CA GLN A 49 -11.72 2.18 -10.69
C GLN A 49 -10.27 2.47 -10.27
N MET A 50 -9.30 2.17 -11.15
CA MET A 50 -7.88 2.49 -10.95
C MET A 50 -7.55 3.92 -11.37
N ARG A 51 -8.21 4.47 -12.40
CA ARG A 51 -7.96 5.83 -12.90
C ARG A 51 -8.23 6.88 -11.81
N ASP A 52 -7.30 7.82 -11.68
CA ASP A 52 -7.36 8.92 -10.70
C ASP A 52 -7.49 8.48 -9.23
N ARG A 53 -7.24 7.20 -8.93
CA ARG A 53 -7.41 6.65 -7.60
C ARG A 53 -6.30 7.13 -6.66
N THR A 54 -6.71 7.66 -5.51
CA THR A 54 -5.81 7.89 -4.37
C THR A 54 -5.71 6.61 -3.52
N LEU A 55 -4.50 6.24 -3.12
CA LEU A 55 -4.16 4.98 -2.47
C LEU A 55 -2.99 5.13 -1.50
N ILE A 56 -2.66 4.05 -0.79
CA ILE A 56 -1.43 3.94 0.02
C ILE A 56 -0.40 3.10 -0.74
N ALA A 57 0.85 3.59 -0.82
CA ALA A 57 1.95 2.91 -1.47
C ALA A 57 3.11 2.63 -0.51
N VAL A 58 3.73 1.45 -0.64
CA VAL A 58 5.01 1.10 0.00
C VAL A 58 6.15 1.56 -0.91
N CYS A 59 6.93 2.54 -0.45
CA CYS A 59 7.83 3.33 -1.31
C CYS A 59 9.32 3.01 -1.13
N ASN A 60 9.70 2.16 -0.18
CA ASN A 60 11.12 1.86 0.07
C ASN A 60 11.47 0.36 -0.04
N LEU A 61 10.64 -0.43 -0.71
CA LEU A 61 11.03 -1.77 -1.13
C LEU A 61 12.12 -1.69 -2.21
N LYS A 62 12.98 -2.71 -2.29
CA LYS A 62 13.89 -2.83 -3.43
C LYS A 62 13.03 -2.99 -4.70
N PRO A 63 13.26 -2.19 -5.76
CA PRO A 63 12.49 -2.32 -7.00
C PRO A 63 12.53 -3.75 -7.56
N ALA A 64 11.39 -4.21 -8.05
CA ALA A 64 11.21 -5.56 -8.59
C ALA A 64 10.97 -5.51 -10.09
N ASN A 65 11.56 -6.44 -10.85
CA ASN A 65 11.25 -6.59 -12.26
C ASN A 65 10.08 -7.57 -12.42
N MET A 66 9.01 -7.11 -13.06
CA MET A 66 7.78 -7.85 -13.30
C MET A 66 7.55 -7.87 -14.80
N ARG A 67 7.84 -9.03 -15.41
CA ARG A 67 7.64 -9.26 -16.86
C ARG A 67 8.29 -8.20 -17.76
N GLY A 68 9.47 -7.70 -17.36
CA GLY A 68 10.27 -6.75 -18.13
C GLY A 68 10.10 -5.30 -17.67
N VAL A 69 9.04 -4.99 -16.93
CA VAL A 69 8.80 -3.65 -16.37
C VAL A 69 9.27 -3.61 -14.91
N LYS A 70 10.03 -2.57 -14.57
CA LYS A 70 10.55 -2.38 -13.21
C LYS A 70 9.53 -1.59 -12.37
N SER A 71 9.01 -2.22 -11.32
CA SER A 71 8.12 -1.59 -10.34
C SER A 71 8.92 -0.94 -9.20
N PHE A 72 8.61 0.33 -8.90
CA PHE A 72 9.32 1.16 -7.92
C PHE A 72 8.54 1.43 -6.65
N ALA A 73 7.33 0.90 -6.53
CA ALA A 73 6.54 0.90 -5.31
C ALA A 73 5.56 -0.29 -5.32
N MET A 74 4.78 -0.44 -4.26
CA MET A 74 3.73 -1.43 -4.17
C MET A 74 2.46 -0.78 -3.66
N VAL A 75 1.33 -0.99 -4.34
CA VAL A 75 0.01 -0.53 -3.88
C VAL A 75 -0.44 -1.41 -2.72
N LEU A 76 -0.73 -0.81 -1.57
CA LEU A 76 -1.23 -1.53 -0.40
C LEU A 76 -2.72 -1.84 -0.58
N CYS A 77 -3.05 -3.13 -0.58
CA CYS A 77 -4.40 -3.63 -0.74
C CYS A 77 -4.84 -4.44 0.48
N ALA A 78 -6.15 -4.46 0.74
CA ALA A 78 -6.79 -5.37 1.67
C ALA A 78 -7.28 -6.61 0.91
N THR A 79 -6.80 -7.78 1.28
CA THR A 79 -7.30 -9.07 0.79
C THR A 79 -8.27 -9.64 1.81
N HIS A 80 -9.44 -10.09 1.35
CA HIS A 80 -10.48 -10.64 2.22
C HIS A 80 -9.93 -11.75 3.12
N LYS A 81 -10.43 -11.83 4.37
CA LYS A 81 -9.93 -12.76 5.40
C LYS A 81 -9.98 -14.24 4.99
N ASP A 82 -10.93 -14.59 4.12
CA ASP A 82 -11.13 -15.95 3.63
C ASP A 82 -10.29 -16.25 2.37
N GLY A 83 -9.63 -15.23 1.78
CA GLY A 83 -8.75 -15.38 0.63
C GLY A 83 -9.09 -14.44 -0.54
N LYS A 84 -8.21 -14.39 -1.54
CA LYS A 84 -8.28 -13.42 -2.66
C LYS A 84 -9.44 -13.69 -3.63
N GLU A 85 -9.94 -14.91 -3.67
CA GLU A 85 -11.13 -15.33 -4.40
C GLU A 85 -12.41 -14.69 -3.84
N HIS A 86 -12.38 -14.24 -2.58
CA HIS A 86 -13.45 -13.44 -1.97
C HIS A 86 -13.28 -11.93 -2.20
N GLY A 87 -12.15 -11.50 -2.77
CA GLY A 87 -11.93 -10.14 -3.25
C GLY A 87 -10.67 -9.46 -2.71
N ILE A 88 -10.29 -8.38 -3.40
CA ILE A 88 -9.19 -7.48 -3.06
C ILE A 88 -9.70 -6.04 -3.18
N GLU A 89 -9.39 -5.21 -2.19
CA GLU A 89 -9.73 -3.78 -2.18
C GLU A 89 -8.47 -2.93 -2.04
N ILE A 90 -8.40 -1.80 -2.75
CA ILE A 90 -7.33 -0.80 -2.53
C ILE A 90 -7.60 -0.09 -1.20
N VAL A 91 -6.57 0.04 -0.37
CA VAL A 91 -6.65 0.80 0.89
C VAL A 91 -6.81 2.29 0.58
N ASN A 92 -7.82 2.90 1.19
CA ASN A 92 -8.08 4.33 1.06
C ASN A 92 -7.28 5.11 2.11
N PRO A 93 -6.61 6.21 1.70
CA PRO A 93 -6.16 7.20 2.66
C PRO A 93 -7.35 7.95 3.27
N PRO A 94 -7.13 8.70 4.37
CA PRO A 94 -8.11 9.64 4.89
C PRO A 94 -8.54 10.68 3.84
N GLU A 95 -9.74 11.24 4.04
CA GLU A 95 -10.24 12.31 3.18
C GLU A 95 -9.30 13.54 3.18
N GLY A 96 -9.13 14.15 2.01
CA GLY A 96 -8.28 15.32 1.83
C GLY A 96 -6.77 15.02 1.80
N SER A 97 -6.36 13.75 1.85
CA SER A 97 -4.97 13.34 1.65
C SER A 97 -4.42 13.73 0.28
N LYS A 98 -3.14 14.08 0.25
CA LYS A 98 -2.42 14.52 -0.95
C LYS A 98 -1.28 13.56 -1.30
N PRO A 99 -0.90 13.43 -2.58
CA PRO A 99 0.30 12.70 -2.96
C PRO A 99 1.51 13.09 -2.12
N GLY A 100 2.19 12.09 -1.57
CA GLY A 100 3.35 12.26 -0.69
C GLY A 100 3.04 12.45 0.78
N ASP A 101 1.77 12.62 1.18
CA ASP A 101 1.40 12.63 2.60
C ASP A 101 1.94 11.34 3.27
N ARG A 102 2.63 11.53 4.39
CA ARG A 102 3.27 10.43 5.11
C ARG A 102 2.23 9.60 5.85
N VAL A 103 2.36 8.28 5.72
CA VAL A 103 1.55 7.29 6.42
C VAL A 103 2.44 6.49 7.36
N TYR A 104 1.96 6.23 8.58
CA TYR A 104 2.73 5.61 9.64
C TYR A 104 1.83 4.84 10.60
N PHE A 105 2.44 3.97 11.41
CA PHE A 105 1.73 3.30 12.50
C PHE A 105 1.48 4.28 13.65
N GLU A 106 0.30 4.25 14.25
CA GLU A 106 -0.04 5.12 15.37
C GLU A 106 0.88 4.89 16.58
N GLY A 107 1.32 5.99 17.21
CA GLY A 107 2.21 5.98 18.39
C GLY A 107 3.46 6.85 18.20
N GLU A 108 3.91 7.48 19.28
CA GLU A 108 5.01 8.48 19.26
C GLU A 108 6.29 7.94 18.60
N LYS A 109 6.62 6.68 18.88
CA LYS A 109 7.77 5.97 18.32
C LYS A 109 7.78 5.96 16.78
N TYR A 110 6.61 5.89 16.16
CA TYR A 110 6.46 5.74 14.71
C TYR A 110 6.20 7.09 14.06
N ALA A 111 5.39 7.95 14.68
CA ALA A 111 5.12 9.31 14.21
C ALA A 111 6.41 10.12 14.04
N GLY A 112 7.37 10.03 14.97
CA GLY A 112 8.64 10.77 14.89
C GLY A 112 9.75 10.12 14.05
N ALA A 113 9.56 8.89 13.57
CA ALA A 113 10.65 8.13 12.98
C ALA A 113 10.80 8.34 11.46
N GLN A 114 12.04 8.38 10.99
CA GLN A 114 12.32 8.47 9.55
C GLN A 114 12.30 7.07 8.90
N PRO A 115 11.63 6.92 7.74
CA PRO A 115 11.75 5.70 6.95
C PRO A 115 13.18 5.46 6.48
N LEU A 116 13.53 4.19 6.25
CA LEU A 116 14.79 3.87 5.58
C LEU A 116 14.70 4.29 4.12
N SER A 117 15.78 4.80 3.53
CA SER A 117 15.82 5.12 2.10
C SER A 117 15.49 3.93 1.20
N GLN A 118 15.97 2.74 1.58
CA GLN A 118 15.59 1.47 0.97
C GLN A 118 15.70 0.33 1.99
N LEU A 119 14.72 -0.58 2.00
CA LEU A 119 14.79 -1.80 2.78
C LEU A 119 15.84 -2.75 2.19
N ASN A 120 16.60 -3.40 3.07
CA ASN A 120 17.50 -4.48 2.67
C ASN A 120 16.72 -5.81 2.62
N PRO A 121 16.57 -6.44 1.43
CA PRO A 121 15.82 -7.70 1.31
C PRO A 121 16.35 -8.83 2.20
N LYS A 122 17.65 -8.84 2.51
CA LYS A 122 18.25 -9.85 3.40
C LYS A 122 17.75 -9.75 4.84
N LYS A 123 17.30 -8.57 5.26
CA LYS A 123 16.76 -8.34 6.60
C LYS A 123 15.28 -8.71 6.73
N LYS A 124 14.59 -8.99 5.62
CA LYS A 124 13.17 -9.39 5.57
C LYS A 124 12.24 -8.52 6.42
N ILE A 125 12.49 -7.20 6.45
CA ILE A 125 11.81 -6.28 7.38
C ILE A 125 10.32 -6.26 7.11
N PHE A 126 9.93 -6.11 5.84
CA PHE A 126 8.52 -6.04 5.45
C PHE A 126 7.82 -7.37 5.72
N GLU A 127 8.44 -8.48 5.34
CA GLU A 127 7.95 -9.84 5.53
C GLU A 127 7.80 -10.22 7.01
N THR A 128 8.57 -9.58 7.90
CA THR A 128 8.45 -9.79 9.35
C THR A 128 7.25 -9.07 9.95
N ILE A 129 6.87 -7.90 9.43
CA ILE A 129 5.79 -7.08 10.01
C ILE A 129 4.46 -7.23 9.29
N GLN A 130 4.48 -7.54 7.99
CA GLN A 130 3.30 -7.67 7.13
C GLN A 130 2.27 -8.69 7.63
N PRO A 131 2.65 -9.83 8.26
CA PRO A 131 1.67 -10.73 8.86
C PRO A 131 0.79 -10.10 9.94
N GLY A 132 1.23 -8.98 10.54
CA GLY A 132 0.43 -8.23 11.49
C GLY A 132 -0.48 -7.18 10.84
N PHE A 133 -0.40 -6.94 9.53
CA PHE A 133 -1.22 -5.92 8.88
C PHE A 133 -2.64 -6.44 8.68
N THR A 134 -3.61 -5.70 9.19
CA THR A 134 -5.01 -6.10 9.13
C THR A 134 -5.98 -4.92 9.06
N THR A 135 -7.27 -5.21 8.90
CA THR A 135 -8.35 -4.24 9.11
C THR A 135 -9.11 -4.54 10.40
N LEU A 136 -9.44 -3.51 11.15
CA LEU A 136 -10.20 -3.60 12.40
C LEU A 136 -11.72 -3.70 12.13
N GLU A 137 -12.53 -3.83 13.18
CA GLU A 137 -14.00 -3.92 13.07
C GLU A 137 -14.63 -2.69 12.40
N ASN A 138 -14.02 -1.52 12.55
CA ASN A 138 -14.43 -0.28 11.88
C ASN A 138 -13.85 -0.14 10.45
N ARG A 139 -13.14 -1.16 9.94
CA ARG A 139 -12.41 -1.22 8.67
C ARG A 139 -11.14 -0.37 8.60
N GLU A 140 -10.75 0.30 9.68
CA GLU A 140 -9.46 0.99 9.74
C GLU A 140 -8.32 -0.01 9.60
N CYS A 141 -7.34 0.34 8.79
CA CYS A 141 -6.11 -0.43 8.65
C CYS A 141 -5.28 -0.31 9.92
N ALA A 142 -4.67 -1.41 10.33
CA ALA A 142 -3.83 -1.48 11.51
C ALA A 142 -2.67 -2.46 11.31
N TRP A 143 -1.66 -2.31 12.14
CA TRP A 143 -0.63 -3.30 12.37
C TRP A 143 -0.71 -3.80 13.81
N VAL A 144 -0.90 -5.11 13.96
CA VAL A 144 -0.79 -5.82 15.23
C VAL A 144 0.65 -6.28 15.38
N ASP A 145 1.37 -5.72 16.35
CA ASP A 145 2.75 -6.13 16.61
C ASP A 145 2.77 -7.63 17.01
N PRO A 146 3.48 -8.49 16.25
CA PRO A 146 3.45 -9.92 16.48
C PRO A 146 4.05 -10.32 17.82
N VAL A 147 4.92 -9.49 18.41
CA VAL A 147 5.63 -9.73 19.68
C VAL A 147 4.82 -9.18 20.86
N THR A 148 4.48 -7.89 20.84
CA THR A 148 3.82 -7.24 21.99
C THR A 148 2.30 -7.38 21.97
N LYS A 149 1.71 -7.77 20.83
CA LYS A 149 0.26 -7.79 20.58
C LYS A 149 -0.40 -6.41 20.64
N SER A 150 0.39 -5.33 20.66
CA SER A 150 -0.17 -3.98 20.60
C SER A 150 -0.72 -3.68 19.21
N VAL A 151 -1.84 -2.98 19.17
CA VAL A 151 -2.50 -2.55 17.93
C VAL A 151 -2.09 -1.12 17.62
N HIS A 152 -1.63 -0.89 16.41
CA HIS A 152 -1.26 0.43 15.90
C HIS A 152 -2.03 0.72 14.62
N ARG A 153 -2.91 1.71 14.62
CA ARG A 153 -3.63 2.10 13.39
C ARG A 153 -2.67 2.62 12.33
N ILE A 154 -2.95 2.37 11.06
CA ILE A 154 -2.20 2.94 9.93
C ILE A 154 -2.83 4.29 9.61
N VAL A 155 -2.12 5.37 9.96
CA VAL A 155 -2.66 6.73 9.96
C VAL A 155 -1.79 7.68 9.15
N SER A 156 -2.36 8.82 8.77
CA SER A 156 -1.62 10.04 8.41
C SER A 156 -2.00 11.16 9.39
N GLU A 157 -1.45 12.35 9.20
CA GLU A 157 -1.85 13.54 9.97
C GLU A 157 -3.36 13.86 9.84
N ARG A 158 -4.03 13.34 8.81
CA ARG A 158 -5.46 13.58 8.53
C ARG A 158 -6.40 12.53 9.11
N GLY A 159 -5.89 11.41 9.64
CA GLY A 159 -6.70 10.34 10.19
C GLY A 159 -6.26 8.93 9.77
N ALA A 160 -7.13 7.95 9.94
CA ALA A 160 -6.85 6.54 9.66
C ALA A 160 -7.09 6.15 8.20
N CYS A 161 -6.19 5.34 7.65
CA CYS A 161 -6.42 4.65 6.38
C CYS A 161 -7.44 3.52 6.62
N ALA A 162 -8.22 3.18 5.61
CA ALA A 162 -9.27 2.16 5.76
C ALA A 162 -9.48 1.35 4.47
N ALA A 163 -9.89 0.10 4.64
CA ALA A 163 -10.46 -0.66 3.52
C ALA A 163 -11.91 -0.20 3.26
N PRO A 164 -12.38 -0.23 2.00
CA PRO A 164 -13.78 0.07 1.67
C PRO A 164 -14.80 -0.76 2.45
N SER A 165 -14.63 -2.08 2.53
CA SER A 165 -15.62 -2.96 3.17
C SER A 165 -15.04 -4.07 4.03
N PHE A 166 -13.78 -4.48 3.84
CA PHE A 166 -13.27 -5.66 4.53
C PHE A 166 -12.89 -5.43 6.00
N VAL A 167 -13.36 -6.35 6.86
CA VAL A 167 -12.99 -6.47 8.29
C VAL A 167 -12.15 -7.73 8.49
N GLY A 168 -11.06 -7.61 9.25
CA GLY A 168 -10.11 -8.71 9.48
C GLY A 168 -9.35 -9.13 8.22
N ALA A 169 -9.31 -8.29 7.18
CA ALA A 169 -8.52 -8.54 5.98
C ALA A 169 -7.03 -8.59 6.31
N SER A 170 -6.24 -9.29 5.49
CA SER A 170 -4.78 -9.13 5.48
C SER A 170 -4.40 -7.97 4.56
N LEU A 171 -3.43 -7.14 4.93
CA LEU A 171 -2.92 -6.10 4.01
C LEU A 171 -1.61 -6.52 3.36
N SER A 172 -1.48 -6.29 2.05
CA SER A 172 -0.30 -6.59 1.25
C SER A 172 -0.17 -5.63 0.08
#